data_AF-A0A8J6PRU6-F1
#
_entry.id   AF-A0A8J6PRU6-F1
#
_cell.length_a   1.000
_cell.length_b   1.000
_cell.length_c   1.000
_cell.angle_alpha   90.00
_cell.angle_beta   90.00
_cell.angle_gamma   90.00
#
_symmetry.space_group_name_H-M   'P 1'
#
loop_
_entity.id
_entity.type
_entity.pdbx_description
1 polymer ?
#
loop_
_entity_poly.entity_id
_entity_poly.type
_entity_poly.pdbx_seq_one_letter_code
_entity_poly.pdbx_strand_id
1 'polypeptide(L)'
;DVLVISGVLFFGAVLVGLLFVGTVPRLLNLFITPDKVYPLYGFHYWAQRAIARMTNRKFYHRLFGDSSYIVHYLRWIGYDLRDVEQTGSNFGEAVQHDTPFLSAVGSGTVIADGLSIINADYSNTSFRLSRVTIGAHNFLGNKVAYPAQGRTGENCLLATKLMVPLDGPVREDVGMLGSPGFEIPRSVERDKQLDLGSADEMRRRLWAKNIHNTITMALFLLVRWIFVLAVIVLYLAISDILEPTGALAGGVADAAVVVFTVVYFVLVDRLFRHLQALRPQGCSIYDRAFWRHERFWKISADAYLNLFNGTPLKNVIWRMLGVRIGRRVFDDGVYMTERTFTAIGDNCTLNVGSVIQCHSQEDGGFKSDRTAIGAGCTLGVGAFVHYGVTMGERSVLAADSFLMKGEEMPPNARWGGNPAKKMREQSADLQVRRISIDDNRSAVLVRG
;
A
#
# COMPACT_ATOMS: atom_id res chain seq x y z
N ASP A 1 -26.04 28.64 -3.61
CA ASP A 1 -26.45 27.37 -4.25
C ASP A 1 -25.34 26.35 -4.42
N VAL A 2 -24.23 26.66 -5.10
CA VAL A 2 -23.12 25.71 -5.35
C VAL A 2 -22.57 25.03 -4.09
N LEU A 3 -22.39 25.77 -2.99
CA LEU A 3 -21.94 25.22 -1.70
C LEU A 3 -22.86 24.09 -1.21
N VAL A 4 -24.17 24.36 -1.15
CA VAL A 4 -25.18 23.40 -0.67
C VAL A 4 -25.27 22.20 -1.60
N ILE A 5 -25.34 22.45 -2.92
CA ILE A 5 -25.41 21.39 -3.94
C ILE A 5 -24.18 20.48 -3.86
N SER A 6 -22.97 21.04 -3.80
CA SER A 6 -21.74 20.25 -3.70
C SER A 6 -21.70 19.40 -2.43
N GLY A 7 -22.19 19.93 -1.29
CA GLY A 7 -22.26 19.20 -0.04
C GLY A 7 -23.22 18.03 -0.13
N VAL A 8 -24.45 18.28 -0.59
CA VAL A 8 -25.47 17.23 -0.76
C VAL A 8 -24.98 16.15 -1.73
N LEU A 9 -24.39 16.53 -2.86
CA LEU A 9 -23.86 15.56 -3.83
C LEU A 9 -22.68 14.77 -3.27
N PHE A 10 -21.71 15.42 -2.64
CA PHE A 10 -20.53 14.75 -2.11
C PHE A 10 -20.89 13.78 -0.97
N PHE A 11 -21.52 14.29 0.08
CA PHE A 11 -21.87 13.46 1.25
C PHE A 11 -22.97 12.44 0.91
N GLY A 12 -23.92 12.82 0.06
CA GLY A 12 -24.92 11.90 -0.49
C GLY A 12 -24.28 10.76 -1.29
N ALA A 13 -23.35 11.05 -2.19
CA ALA A 13 -22.63 10.02 -2.94
C ALA A 13 -21.79 9.11 -2.04
N VAL A 14 -21.16 9.65 -0.99
CA VAL A 14 -20.43 8.85 0.00
C VAL A 14 -21.37 7.87 0.71
N LEU A 15 -22.54 8.32 1.16
CA LEU A 15 -23.52 7.48 1.86
C LEU A 15 -24.18 6.45 0.92
N VAL A 16 -24.65 6.88 -0.25
CA VAL A 16 -25.25 5.99 -1.25
C VAL A 16 -24.24 4.95 -1.72
N GLY A 17 -23.00 5.35 -1.99
CA GLY A 17 -21.93 4.42 -2.36
C GLY A 17 -21.61 3.42 -1.25
N LEU A 18 -21.70 3.85 0.01
CA LEU A 18 -21.42 2.99 1.16
C LEU A 18 -22.52 1.93 1.29
N LEU A 19 -23.79 2.34 1.20
CA LEU A 19 -24.93 1.43 1.14
C LEU A 19 -24.82 0.46 -0.05
N PHE A 20 -24.46 0.96 -1.22
CA PHE A 20 -24.29 0.17 -2.43
C PHE A 20 -23.23 -0.93 -2.26
N VAL A 21 -22.05 -0.57 -1.75
CA VAL A 21 -20.94 -1.52 -1.52
C VAL A 21 -21.28 -2.55 -0.43
N GLY A 22 -22.10 -2.19 0.56
CA GLY A 22 -22.54 -3.12 1.59
C GLY A 22 -23.69 -4.06 1.17
N THR A 23 -24.45 -3.71 0.13
CA THR A 23 -25.70 -4.42 -0.24
C THR A 23 -25.59 -5.20 -1.55
N VAL A 24 -25.17 -4.55 -2.64
CA VAL A 24 -25.17 -5.17 -3.98
C VAL A 24 -24.23 -6.38 -4.05
N PRO A 25 -22.99 -6.34 -3.51
CA PRO A 25 -22.13 -7.51 -3.47
C PRO A 25 -22.74 -8.70 -2.72
N ARG A 26 -23.53 -8.45 -1.66
CA ARG A 26 -24.21 -9.52 -0.91
C ARG A 26 -25.27 -10.21 -1.76
N LEU A 27 -26.03 -9.45 -2.54
CA LEU A 27 -27.02 -10.00 -3.47
C LEU A 27 -26.34 -10.81 -4.59
N LEU A 28 -25.24 -10.31 -5.15
CA LEU A 28 -24.48 -11.06 -6.15
C LEU A 28 -23.87 -12.34 -5.58
N ASN A 29 -23.45 -12.31 -4.31
CA ASN A 29 -22.86 -13.48 -3.65
C ASN A 29 -23.85 -14.64 -3.48
N LEU A 30 -25.17 -14.39 -3.52
CA LEU A 30 -26.19 -15.45 -3.48
C LEU A 30 -26.08 -16.42 -4.67
N PHE A 31 -25.46 -15.98 -5.78
CA PHE A 31 -25.24 -16.82 -6.95
C PHE A 31 -23.94 -17.63 -6.89
N ILE A 32 -23.11 -17.40 -5.87
CA ILE A 32 -21.79 -18.01 -5.75
C ILE A 32 -21.82 -19.09 -4.66
N THR A 33 -21.49 -20.32 -5.05
CA THR A 33 -21.29 -21.43 -4.12
C THR A 33 -19.79 -21.58 -3.84
N PRO A 34 -19.36 -21.60 -2.56
CA PRO A 34 -17.96 -21.84 -2.20
C PRO A 34 -17.45 -23.18 -2.75
N ASP A 35 -16.17 -23.23 -3.11
CA ASP A 35 -15.44 -24.41 -3.63
C ASP A 35 -15.97 -25.03 -4.92
N LYS A 36 -17.04 -24.46 -5.50
CA LYS A 36 -17.56 -24.85 -6.81
C LYS A 36 -16.70 -24.25 -7.92
N VAL A 37 -16.40 -25.07 -8.92
CA VAL A 37 -15.68 -24.65 -10.13
C VAL A 37 -16.69 -24.05 -11.12
N TYR A 38 -16.41 -22.82 -11.56
CA TYR A 38 -17.22 -22.09 -12.55
C TYR A 38 -16.40 -21.78 -13.80
N PRO A 39 -17.01 -21.77 -15.00
CA PRO A 39 -16.31 -21.34 -16.22
C PRO A 39 -15.98 -19.85 -16.18
N LEU A 40 -14.83 -19.47 -16.77
CA LEU A 40 -14.47 -18.07 -16.97
C LEU A 40 -15.42 -17.38 -17.96
N TYR A 41 -15.52 -16.06 -17.83
CA TYR A 41 -16.32 -15.18 -18.71
C TYR A 41 -17.83 -15.45 -18.73
N GLY A 42 -18.33 -16.39 -17.93
CA GLY A 42 -19.77 -16.61 -17.70
C GLY A 42 -20.36 -15.67 -16.65
N PHE A 43 -21.65 -15.86 -16.34
CA PHE A 43 -22.38 -15.06 -15.36
C PHE A 43 -21.69 -15.00 -13.98
N HIS A 44 -21.31 -16.15 -13.42
CA HIS A 44 -20.65 -16.24 -12.12
C HIS A 44 -19.29 -15.53 -12.09
N TYR A 45 -18.54 -15.59 -13.19
CA TYR A 45 -17.29 -14.86 -13.33
C TYR A 45 -17.53 -13.35 -13.24
N TRP A 46 -18.48 -12.83 -14.01
CA TRP A 46 -18.81 -11.40 -13.97
C TRP A 46 -19.40 -10.95 -12.64
N ALA A 47 -20.23 -11.78 -12.01
CA ALA A 47 -20.72 -11.54 -10.65
C ALA A 47 -19.55 -11.42 -9.66
N GLN A 48 -18.59 -12.35 -9.70
CA GLN A 48 -17.42 -12.30 -8.85
C GLN A 48 -16.50 -11.11 -9.15
N ARG A 49 -16.22 -10.81 -10.43
CA ARG A 49 -15.44 -9.63 -10.81
C ARG A 49 -16.11 -8.33 -10.34
N ALA A 50 -17.44 -8.27 -10.37
CA ALA A 50 -18.20 -7.15 -9.86
C ALA A 50 -18.09 -7.04 -8.33
N ILE A 51 -18.24 -8.15 -7.59
CA ILE A 51 -18.02 -8.19 -6.12
C ILE A 51 -16.64 -7.67 -5.78
N ALA A 52 -15.58 -8.22 -6.39
CA ALA A 52 -14.20 -7.82 -6.16
C ALA A 52 -14.01 -6.31 -6.41
N ARG A 53 -14.50 -5.79 -7.54
CA ARG A 53 -14.38 -4.36 -7.90
C ARG A 53 -15.14 -3.44 -6.93
N MET A 54 -16.33 -3.84 -6.49
CA MET A 54 -17.16 -3.03 -5.60
C MET A 54 -16.65 -3.01 -4.17
N THR A 55 -16.09 -4.12 -3.69
CA THR A 55 -15.69 -4.27 -2.28
C THR A 55 -14.23 -3.86 -2.02
N ASN A 56 -13.39 -3.79 -3.05
CA ASN A 56 -12.03 -3.24 -2.98
C ASN A 56 -11.93 -1.73 -3.27
N ARG A 57 -12.93 -0.95 -2.85
CA ARG A 57 -12.95 0.50 -3.08
C ARG A 57 -12.01 1.22 -2.12
N LYS A 58 -10.87 1.68 -2.66
CA LYS A 58 -9.82 2.43 -1.94
C LYS A 58 -10.37 3.59 -1.09
N PHE A 59 -11.42 4.26 -1.52
CA PHE A 59 -12.02 5.37 -0.77
C PHE A 59 -12.52 4.94 0.62
N TYR A 60 -13.30 3.86 0.70
CA TYR A 60 -13.85 3.38 1.98
C TYR A 60 -12.79 2.70 2.83
N HIS A 61 -11.87 1.95 2.22
CA HIS A 61 -10.72 1.40 2.94
C HIS A 61 -9.85 2.49 3.56
N ARG A 62 -9.62 3.61 2.87
CA ARG A 62 -8.92 4.77 3.44
C ARG A 62 -9.74 5.52 4.48
N LEU A 63 -11.05 5.63 4.28
CA LEU A 63 -11.94 6.31 5.23
C LEU A 63 -11.98 5.58 6.57
N PHE A 64 -12.09 4.25 6.56
CA PHE A 64 -12.27 3.45 7.79
C PHE A 64 -10.98 2.79 8.28
N GLY A 65 -9.99 2.53 7.42
CA GLY A 65 -8.70 1.91 7.78
C GLY A 65 -7.95 2.75 8.82
N ASP A 66 -7.00 2.13 9.52
CA ASP A 66 -6.28 2.76 10.64
C ASP A 66 -7.21 3.30 11.74
N SER A 67 -8.39 2.71 11.88
CA SER A 67 -9.36 3.08 12.91
C SER A 67 -10.13 1.86 13.39
N SER A 68 -10.78 1.95 14.56
CA SER A 68 -11.72 0.93 15.02
C SER A 68 -12.89 0.69 14.05
N TYR A 69 -13.23 1.66 13.20
CA TYR A 69 -14.38 1.55 12.30
C TYR A 69 -14.16 0.57 11.15
N ILE A 70 -12.90 0.25 10.80
CA ILE A 70 -12.58 -0.67 9.70
C ILE A 70 -13.21 -2.05 9.91
N VAL A 71 -13.25 -2.54 11.15
CA VAL A 71 -13.75 -3.89 11.42
C VAL A 71 -15.25 -3.97 11.16
N HIS A 72 -15.98 -2.89 11.44
CA HIS A 72 -17.42 -2.82 11.18
C HIS A 72 -17.68 -2.74 9.68
N TYR A 73 -16.89 -1.95 8.96
CA TYR A 73 -16.96 -1.87 7.50
C TYR A 73 -16.64 -3.22 6.83
N LEU A 74 -15.54 -3.89 7.23
CA LEU A 74 -15.15 -5.19 6.68
C LEU A 74 -16.20 -6.28 6.96
N ARG A 75 -16.74 -6.33 8.18
CA ARG A 75 -17.88 -7.22 8.52
C ARG A 75 -19.11 -6.94 7.66
N TRP A 76 -19.38 -5.67 7.40
CA TRP A 76 -20.53 -5.30 6.58
C TRP A 76 -20.36 -5.73 5.12
N ILE A 77 -19.17 -5.56 4.53
CA ILE A 77 -18.94 -6.00 3.14
C ILE A 77 -18.80 -7.52 3.00
N GLY A 78 -18.56 -8.27 4.08
CA GLY A 78 -18.69 -9.73 4.07
C GLY A 78 -17.70 -10.55 4.91
N TYR A 79 -16.71 -9.92 5.55
CA TYR A 79 -15.70 -10.65 6.32
C TYR A 79 -16.28 -11.31 7.58
N ASP A 80 -15.75 -12.48 7.94
CA ASP A 80 -15.97 -13.13 9.24
C ASP A 80 -14.91 -12.66 10.23
N LEU A 81 -15.28 -11.66 11.04
CA LEU A 81 -14.47 -11.09 12.14
C LEU A 81 -15.23 -11.25 13.47
N ARG A 82 -15.63 -12.46 13.84
CA ARG A 82 -16.29 -12.70 15.14
C ARG A 82 -15.32 -12.43 16.29
N ASP A 83 -15.85 -11.86 17.38
CA ASP A 83 -15.13 -11.63 18.64
C ASP A 83 -13.89 -10.72 18.57
N VAL A 84 -13.91 -9.68 17.73
CA VAL A 84 -12.79 -8.74 17.54
C VAL A 84 -12.32 -8.09 18.85
N GLU A 85 -11.05 -8.31 19.20
CA GLU A 85 -10.29 -7.45 20.11
C GLU A 85 -9.86 -6.15 19.42
N GLN A 86 -10.34 -5.02 19.95
CA GLN A 86 -10.08 -3.71 19.36
C GLN A 86 -8.69 -3.17 19.70
N THR A 87 -7.90 -2.84 18.68
CA THR A 87 -6.60 -2.17 18.84
C THR A 87 -6.66 -0.70 18.42
N GLY A 88 -7.77 -0.28 17.82
CA GLY A 88 -7.91 1.07 17.26
C GLY A 88 -7.26 1.26 15.89
N SER A 89 -6.49 0.28 15.41
CA SER A 89 -5.90 0.22 14.06
C SER A 89 -5.77 -1.25 13.61
N ASN A 90 -6.84 -2.04 13.75
CA ASN A 90 -6.82 -3.49 13.47
C ASN A 90 -6.45 -3.83 12.02
N PHE A 91 -6.83 -2.98 11.07
CA PHE A 91 -6.54 -3.14 9.65
C PHE A 91 -6.09 -1.82 9.05
N GLY A 92 -5.05 -1.87 8.21
CA GLY A 92 -4.58 -0.75 7.41
C GLY A 92 -5.57 -0.24 6.36
N GLU A 93 -5.21 0.83 5.67
CA GLU A 93 -5.97 1.46 4.58
C GLU A 93 -5.94 0.68 3.25
N ALA A 94 -5.04 -0.29 3.11
CA ALA A 94 -4.76 -0.99 1.84
C ALA A 94 -5.13 -2.49 1.82
N VAL A 95 -6.12 -2.92 2.59
CA VAL A 95 -6.62 -4.32 2.57
C VAL A 95 -7.33 -4.63 1.26
N GLN A 96 -7.05 -5.81 0.69
CA GLN A 96 -7.63 -6.34 -0.53
C GLN A 96 -8.00 -7.81 -0.40
N HIS A 97 -8.91 -8.26 -1.26
CA HIS A 97 -9.41 -9.63 -1.34
C HIS A 97 -9.96 -9.94 -2.73
N ASP A 98 -10.00 -11.20 -3.15
CA ASP A 98 -10.82 -11.55 -4.32
C ASP A 98 -12.31 -11.53 -3.95
N THR A 99 -12.70 -12.09 -2.81
CA THR A 99 -14.05 -11.99 -2.25
C THR A 99 -14.05 -11.76 -0.74
N PRO A 100 -14.87 -10.85 -0.20
CA PRO A 100 -14.92 -10.64 1.25
C PRO A 100 -15.66 -11.78 1.96
N PHE A 101 -16.57 -12.49 1.28
CA PHE A 101 -17.49 -13.47 1.86
C PHE A 101 -16.84 -14.79 2.27
N LEU A 102 -15.60 -15.01 1.82
CA LEU A 102 -14.78 -16.19 2.12
C LEU A 102 -13.47 -15.79 2.81
N SER A 103 -13.50 -14.68 3.54
CA SER A 103 -12.37 -14.15 4.29
C SER A 103 -12.69 -14.16 5.79
N ALA A 104 -11.92 -14.91 6.57
CA ALA A 104 -12.04 -14.97 8.03
C ALA A 104 -10.72 -14.56 8.69
N VAL A 105 -10.80 -13.76 9.76
CA VAL A 105 -9.63 -13.34 10.54
C VAL A 105 -9.94 -13.53 12.02
N GLY A 106 -9.07 -14.25 12.72
CA GLY A 106 -9.18 -14.53 14.15
C GLY A 106 -9.05 -13.28 15.03
N SER A 107 -9.52 -13.39 16.27
CA SER A 107 -9.44 -12.30 17.24
C SER A 107 -8.00 -11.96 17.63
N GLY A 108 -7.78 -10.74 18.12
CA GLY A 108 -6.45 -10.24 18.49
C GLY A 108 -5.49 -10.02 17.31
N THR A 109 -5.88 -10.36 16.08
CA THR A 109 -5.04 -10.19 14.89
C THR A 109 -5.01 -8.75 14.43
N VAL A 110 -3.80 -8.26 14.14
CA VAL A 110 -3.53 -6.91 13.61
C VAL A 110 -2.89 -7.03 12.24
N ILE A 111 -3.46 -6.32 11.28
CA ILE A 111 -3.06 -6.34 9.88
C ILE A 111 -2.63 -4.94 9.47
N ALA A 112 -1.35 -4.82 9.13
CA ALA A 112 -0.79 -3.61 8.55
C ALA A 112 -1.22 -3.45 7.07
N ASP A 113 -0.59 -2.52 6.37
CA ASP A 113 -1.05 -2.07 5.06
C ASP A 113 -0.74 -3.05 3.93
N GLY A 114 -1.70 -3.27 3.03
CA GLY A 114 -1.47 -4.05 1.80
C GLY A 114 -1.63 -5.56 1.96
N LEU A 115 -2.40 -6.03 2.93
CA LEU A 115 -2.88 -7.42 2.92
C LEU A 115 -3.67 -7.68 1.64
N SER A 116 -3.33 -8.76 0.92
CA SER A 116 -4.12 -9.27 -0.20
C SER A 116 -4.55 -10.70 0.10
N ILE A 117 -5.82 -10.89 0.43
CA ILE A 117 -6.41 -12.22 0.63
C ILE A 117 -6.66 -12.85 -0.74
N ILE A 118 -5.92 -13.91 -1.05
CA ILE A 118 -6.03 -14.66 -2.30
C ILE A 118 -6.96 -15.84 -2.04
N ASN A 119 -8.25 -15.63 -2.34
CA ASN A 119 -9.30 -16.63 -2.20
C ASN A 119 -9.96 -16.99 -3.54
N ALA A 120 -9.35 -16.63 -4.66
CA ALA A 120 -9.74 -17.11 -5.98
C ALA A 120 -8.60 -17.86 -6.69
N ASP A 121 -8.84 -19.14 -7.00
CA ASP A 121 -7.99 -19.93 -7.88
C ASP A 121 -8.48 -19.78 -9.31
N TYR A 122 -7.59 -19.41 -10.23
CA TYR A 122 -7.89 -19.28 -11.65
C TYR A 122 -7.12 -20.31 -12.46
N SER A 123 -7.81 -21.01 -13.36
CA SER A 123 -7.20 -21.79 -14.44
C SER A 123 -7.33 -21.02 -15.76
N ASN A 124 -6.95 -21.64 -16.88
CA ASN A 124 -7.17 -21.09 -18.22
C ASN A 124 -8.65 -21.07 -18.65
N THR A 125 -9.53 -21.82 -17.97
CA THR A 125 -10.92 -22.03 -18.40
C THR A 125 -11.94 -21.85 -17.29
N SER A 126 -11.51 -21.88 -16.04
CA SER A 126 -12.39 -21.85 -14.88
C SER A 126 -11.80 -21.06 -13.71
N PHE A 127 -12.64 -20.77 -12.73
CA PHE A 127 -12.23 -20.25 -11.44
C PHE A 127 -12.97 -20.95 -10.30
N ARG A 128 -12.37 -20.94 -9.12
CA ARG A 128 -12.96 -21.45 -7.88
C ARG A 128 -12.67 -20.46 -6.76
N LEU A 129 -13.65 -20.23 -5.89
CA LEU A 129 -13.46 -19.41 -4.70
C LEU A 129 -13.41 -20.30 -3.46
N SER A 130 -12.38 -20.16 -2.63
CA SER A 130 -12.13 -21.01 -1.46
C SER A 130 -11.95 -20.17 -0.21
N ARG A 131 -12.30 -20.70 0.95
CA ARG A 131 -12.17 -19.96 2.22
C ARG A 131 -10.71 -19.72 2.58
N VAL A 132 -10.39 -18.48 2.94
CA VAL A 132 -9.14 -18.10 3.61
C VAL A 132 -9.45 -17.82 5.08
N THR A 133 -8.69 -18.44 5.97
CA THR A 133 -8.73 -18.17 7.41
C THR A 133 -7.34 -17.74 7.87
N ILE A 134 -7.27 -16.58 8.50
CA ILE A 134 -6.08 -16.09 9.22
C ILE A 134 -6.33 -16.36 10.71
N GLY A 135 -5.39 -17.03 11.39
CA GLY A 135 -5.49 -17.37 12.82
C GLY A 135 -5.57 -16.15 13.75
N ALA A 136 -5.83 -16.43 15.03
CA ALA A 136 -5.91 -15.42 16.09
C ALA A 136 -4.51 -14.94 16.53
N HIS A 137 -4.47 -13.75 17.15
CA HIS A 137 -3.26 -13.12 17.72
C HIS A 137 -2.09 -12.99 16.74
N ASN A 138 -2.38 -12.96 15.44
CA ASN A 138 -1.39 -12.81 14.40
C ASN A 138 -1.06 -11.32 14.18
N PHE A 139 0.17 -11.04 13.78
CA PHE A 139 0.54 -9.76 13.22
C PHE A 139 0.91 -9.95 11.75
N LEU A 140 0.26 -9.22 10.83
CA LEU A 140 0.60 -9.23 9.41
C LEU A 140 1.21 -7.88 9.03
N GLY A 141 2.46 -7.90 8.59
CA GLY A 141 3.18 -6.74 8.08
C GLY A 141 2.70 -6.32 6.69
N ASN A 142 3.42 -5.37 6.09
CA ASN A 142 2.95 -4.75 4.87
C ASN A 142 3.08 -5.66 3.65
N LYS A 143 2.16 -5.52 2.69
CA LYS A 143 2.21 -6.22 1.39
C LYS A 143 2.30 -7.75 1.49
N VAL A 144 1.55 -8.35 2.42
CA VAL A 144 1.44 -9.81 2.54
C VAL A 144 0.32 -10.31 1.63
N ALA A 145 0.67 -11.21 0.71
CA ALA A 145 -0.29 -11.97 -0.06
C ALA A 145 -0.63 -13.26 0.71
N TYR A 146 -1.87 -13.40 1.18
CA TYR A 146 -2.30 -14.53 2.01
C TYR A 146 -3.24 -15.47 1.23
N PRO A 147 -2.75 -16.64 0.81
CA PRO A 147 -3.52 -17.61 0.04
C PRO A 147 -4.37 -18.56 0.89
N ALA A 148 -5.39 -19.17 0.29
CA ALA A 148 -6.30 -20.12 0.95
C ALA A 148 -5.59 -21.36 1.52
N GLN A 149 -4.46 -21.73 0.94
CA GLN A 149 -3.64 -22.88 1.34
C GLN A 149 -2.57 -22.52 2.38
N GLY A 150 -2.56 -21.28 2.89
CA GLY A 150 -1.56 -20.79 3.85
C GLY A 150 -1.42 -21.69 5.07
N ARG A 151 -0.17 -21.99 5.45
CA ARG A 151 0.19 -22.89 6.56
C ARG A 151 0.61 -22.11 7.81
N THR A 152 -0.22 -21.16 8.23
CA THR A 152 -0.01 -20.37 9.45
C THR A 152 -1.23 -20.48 10.36
N GLY A 153 -1.01 -20.86 11.61
CA GLY A 153 -2.02 -20.97 12.66
C GLY A 153 -2.10 -19.68 13.48
N GLU A 154 -2.07 -19.81 14.80
CA GLU A 154 -2.22 -18.69 15.74
C GLU A 154 -0.87 -18.11 16.19
N ASN A 155 -0.94 -16.89 16.71
CA ASN A 155 0.17 -16.15 17.32
C ASN A 155 1.45 -16.08 16.46
N CYS A 156 1.29 -15.88 15.15
CA CYS A 156 2.35 -15.71 14.18
C CYS A 156 2.62 -14.24 13.86
N LEU A 157 3.90 -13.87 13.72
CA LEU A 157 4.31 -12.58 13.13
C LEU A 157 4.68 -12.82 11.65
N LEU A 158 3.85 -12.38 10.72
CA LEU A 158 4.11 -12.48 9.29
C LEU A 158 4.71 -11.17 8.80
N ALA A 159 6.02 -11.13 8.54
CA ALA A 159 6.72 -9.89 8.23
C ALA A 159 6.34 -9.29 6.86
N THR A 160 6.73 -8.04 6.64
CA THR A 160 6.55 -7.31 5.39
C THR A 160 7.06 -8.13 4.18
N LYS A 161 6.21 -8.26 3.16
CA LYS A 161 6.45 -9.04 1.92
C LYS A 161 6.74 -10.53 2.12
N LEU A 162 6.44 -11.11 3.28
CA LEU A 162 6.60 -12.55 3.51
C LEU A 162 5.87 -13.36 2.42
N MET A 163 6.57 -14.37 1.88
CA MET A 163 5.94 -15.45 1.14
C MET A 163 5.31 -16.42 2.14
N VAL A 164 3.98 -16.35 2.31
CA VAL A 164 3.25 -17.24 3.21
C VAL A 164 3.48 -18.70 2.79
N PRO A 165 3.89 -19.60 3.72
CA PRO A 165 4.14 -21.00 3.38
C PRO A 165 2.87 -21.70 2.91
N LEU A 166 2.99 -22.55 1.91
CA LEU A 166 1.89 -23.34 1.35
C LEU A 166 1.99 -24.83 1.74
N ASP A 167 3.18 -25.26 2.16
CA ASP A 167 3.55 -26.62 2.45
C ASP A 167 4.22 -26.74 3.83
N GLY A 168 4.48 -27.98 4.25
CA GLY A 168 5.05 -28.28 5.55
C GLY A 168 4.05 -28.16 6.72
N PRO A 169 4.56 -28.13 7.96
CA PRO A 169 3.73 -28.02 9.15
C PRO A 169 3.10 -26.63 9.25
N VAL A 170 1.92 -26.57 9.87
CA VAL A 170 1.29 -25.31 10.26
C VAL A 170 2.22 -24.62 11.26
N ARG A 171 2.54 -23.36 11.00
CA ARG A 171 3.39 -22.53 11.85
C ARG A 171 2.56 -21.85 12.92
N GLU A 172 2.97 -21.96 14.18
CA GLU A 172 2.31 -21.38 15.35
C GLU A 172 3.39 -20.85 16.30
N ASP A 173 3.10 -19.76 17.01
CA ASP A 173 4.02 -19.14 17.98
C ASP A 173 5.41 -18.74 17.42
N VAL A 174 5.48 -18.45 16.12
CA VAL A 174 6.72 -18.07 15.42
C VAL A 174 6.58 -16.75 14.68
N GLY A 175 7.69 -16.07 14.45
CA GLY A 175 7.77 -15.05 13.42
C GLY A 175 8.20 -15.68 12.09
N MET A 176 7.81 -15.08 10.99
CA MET A 176 8.15 -15.52 9.65
C MET A 176 8.56 -14.34 8.79
N LEU A 177 9.62 -14.51 8.01
CA LEU A 177 10.16 -13.46 7.16
C LEU A 177 10.76 -14.05 5.87
N GLY A 178 10.77 -13.25 4.80
CA GLY A 178 11.46 -13.57 3.55
C GLY A 178 10.62 -14.19 2.43
N SER A 179 11.25 -14.39 1.29
CA SER A 179 10.78 -15.13 0.12
C SER A 179 11.98 -15.83 -0.52
N PRO A 180 12.15 -17.16 -0.36
CA PRO A 180 11.28 -18.07 0.41
C PRO A 180 11.24 -17.75 1.91
N GLY A 181 10.12 -18.05 2.56
CA GLY A 181 9.90 -17.74 3.98
C GLY A 181 10.72 -18.64 4.92
N PHE A 182 11.25 -18.06 6.00
CA PHE A 182 11.94 -18.76 7.08
C PHE A 182 11.47 -18.23 8.45
N GLU A 183 11.68 -19.04 9.50
CA GLU A 183 11.26 -18.68 10.86
C GLU A 183 12.24 -17.70 11.51
N ILE A 184 11.67 -16.80 12.30
CA ILE A 184 12.36 -15.92 13.24
C ILE A 184 11.62 -16.00 14.58
N PRO A 185 12.23 -15.56 15.70
CA PRO A 185 11.52 -15.49 16.97
C PRO A 185 10.23 -14.64 16.87
N ARG A 186 9.12 -15.11 17.45
CA ARG A 186 7.82 -14.41 17.43
C ARG A 186 7.85 -13.03 18.08
N SER A 187 8.63 -12.88 19.13
CA SER A 187 8.88 -11.60 19.78
C SER A 187 10.34 -11.51 20.16
N VAL A 188 10.92 -10.32 20.04
CA VAL A 188 12.21 -9.99 20.62
C VAL A 188 11.92 -9.17 21.88
N GLU A 189 12.63 -9.40 22.99
CA GLU A 189 12.39 -8.69 24.27
C GLU A 189 12.38 -7.16 24.14
N ARG A 190 13.07 -6.62 23.13
CA ARG A 190 13.12 -5.19 22.81
C ARG A 190 11.78 -4.60 22.34
N ASP A 191 10.84 -5.43 21.88
CA ASP A 191 9.50 -5.01 21.45
C ASP A 191 8.44 -5.16 22.56
N LYS A 192 8.77 -5.85 23.66
CA LYS A 192 7.93 -5.94 24.88
C LYS A 192 7.92 -4.65 25.71
N GLN A 193 8.62 -3.60 25.28
CA GLN A 193 8.74 -2.33 26.01
C GLN A 193 7.51 -1.41 25.89
N LEU A 194 6.44 -1.85 25.24
CA LEU A 194 5.18 -1.12 25.20
C LEU A 194 4.24 -1.71 26.24
N ASP A 195 4.51 -1.40 27.51
CA ASP A 195 3.60 -1.73 28.61
C ASP A 195 2.24 -1.06 28.35
N LEU A 196 1.27 -1.88 27.92
CA LEU A 196 -0.07 -1.46 27.54
C LEU A 196 -0.92 -1.04 28.75
N GLY A 197 -0.37 -1.17 29.97
CA GLY A 197 -1.02 -0.81 31.22
C GLY A 197 -2.17 -1.75 31.57
N SER A 198 -2.98 -1.37 32.56
CA SER A 198 -4.17 -2.12 32.95
C SER A 198 -5.24 -2.09 31.85
N ALA A 199 -6.17 -3.05 31.88
CA ALA A 199 -7.28 -3.12 30.93
C ALA A 199 -8.13 -1.82 30.88
N ASP A 200 -8.27 -1.13 32.00
CA ASP A 200 -8.98 0.15 32.07
C ASP A 200 -8.19 1.29 31.42
N GLU A 201 -6.87 1.29 31.55
CA GLU A 201 -6.01 2.26 30.85
C GLU A 201 -6.09 2.06 29.33
N MET A 202 -6.07 0.81 28.86
CA MET A 202 -6.28 0.47 27.46
C MET A 202 -7.63 0.99 26.94
N ARG A 203 -8.72 0.78 27.69
CA ARG A 203 -10.05 1.29 27.31
C ARG A 203 -10.06 2.82 27.18
N ARG A 204 -9.43 3.54 28.12
CA ARG A 204 -9.32 5.02 28.05
C ARG A 204 -8.53 5.48 26.83
N ARG A 205 -7.39 4.83 26.54
CA ARG A 205 -6.56 5.13 25.37
C ARG A 205 -7.29 4.86 24.07
N LEU A 206 -8.00 3.74 23.97
CA LEU A 206 -8.83 3.40 22.82
C LEU A 206 -9.95 4.42 22.60
N TRP A 207 -10.63 4.85 23.67
CA TRP A 207 -11.67 5.88 23.56
C TRP A 207 -11.10 7.20 23.05
N ALA A 208 -9.97 7.66 23.60
CA ALA A 208 -9.29 8.86 23.15
C ALA A 208 -8.81 8.74 21.68
N LYS A 209 -8.28 7.57 21.29
CA LYS A 209 -7.90 7.27 19.91
C LYS A 209 -9.10 7.34 18.98
N ASN A 210 -10.24 6.78 19.37
CA ASN A 210 -11.45 6.78 18.55
C ASN A 210 -12.03 8.19 18.34
N ILE A 211 -11.93 9.07 19.33
CA ILE A 211 -12.24 10.49 19.13
C ILE A 211 -11.29 11.10 18.10
N HIS A 212 -9.98 10.87 18.27
CA HIS A 212 -8.99 11.38 17.32
C HIS A 212 -9.22 10.88 15.90
N ASN A 213 -9.57 9.60 15.75
CA ASN A 213 -9.88 8.96 14.48
C ASN A 213 -11.15 9.54 13.86
N THR A 214 -12.20 9.76 14.64
CA THR A 214 -13.43 10.41 14.18
C THR A 214 -13.18 11.81 13.65
N ILE A 215 -12.40 12.62 14.37
CA ILE A 215 -12.00 13.97 13.93
C ILE A 215 -11.18 13.87 12.65
N THR A 216 -10.25 12.92 12.56
CA THR A 216 -9.41 12.70 11.39
C THR A 216 -10.23 12.29 10.16
N MET A 217 -11.25 11.43 10.33
CA MET A 217 -12.20 11.07 9.28
C MET A 217 -13.05 12.26 8.84
N ALA A 218 -13.53 13.07 9.77
CA ALA A 218 -14.27 14.29 9.46
C ALA A 218 -13.39 15.28 8.66
N LEU A 219 -12.14 15.48 9.07
CA LEU A 219 -11.17 16.30 8.34
C LEU A 219 -10.85 15.74 6.97
N PHE A 220 -10.69 14.41 6.84
CA PHE A 220 -10.54 13.75 5.55
C PHE A 220 -11.70 14.09 4.63
N LEU A 221 -12.95 13.85 5.06
CA LEU A 221 -14.13 14.15 4.26
C LEU A 221 -14.23 15.64 3.92
N LEU A 222 -13.97 16.52 4.88
CA LEU A 222 -13.98 17.97 4.71
C LEU A 222 -12.98 18.43 3.64
N VAL A 223 -11.73 17.95 3.69
CA VAL A 223 -10.70 18.28 2.68
C VAL A 223 -11.15 17.83 1.29
N ARG A 224 -11.69 16.62 1.14
CA ARG A 224 -12.14 16.13 -0.17
C ARG A 224 -13.39 16.87 -0.66
N TRP A 225 -14.31 17.23 0.23
CA TRP A 225 -15.47 18.03 -0.13
C TRP A 225 -15.08 19.44 -0.59
N ILE A 226 -14.21 20.13 0.16
CA ILE A 226 -13.69 21.45 -0.21
C ILE A 226 -12.99 21.37 -1.57
N PHE A 227 -12.21 20.32 -1.82
CA PHE A 227 -11.60 20.09 -3.13
C PHE A 227 -12.64 19.99 -4.25
N VAL A 228 -13.68 19.15 -4.07
CA VAL A 228 -14.76 19.00 -5.07
C VAL A 228 -15.50 20.31 -5.30
N LEU A 229 -15.85 21.03 -4.23
CA LEU A 229 -16.47 22.35 -4.31
C LEU A 229 -15.59 23.32 -5.11
N ALA A 230 -14.31 23.40 -4.78
CA ALA A 230 -13.38 24.31 -5.45
C ALA A 230 -13.19 23.96 -6.93
N VAL A 231 -13.16 22.67 -7.28
CA VAL A 231 -13.13 22.21 -8.68
C VAL A 231 -14.40 22.63 -9.43
N ILE A 232 -15.58 22.46 -8.82
CA ILE A 232 -16.85 22.88 -9.44
C ILE A 232 -16.85 24.40 -9.66
N VAL A 233 -16.47 25.18 -8.66
CA VAL A 233 -16.41 26.65 -8.76
C VAL A 233 -15.41 27.09 -9.83
N LEU A 234 -14.21 26.50 -9.85
CA LEU A 234 -13.18 26.78 -10.85
C LEU A 234 -13.69 26.48 -12.26
N TYR A 235 -14.30 25.31 -12.46
CA TYR A 235 -14.80 24.89 -13.75
C TYR A 235 -15.92 25.81 -14.25
N LEU A 236 -16.87 26.16 -13.39
CA LEU A 236 -17.96 27.10 -13.72
C LEU A 236 -17.42 28.49 -14.05
N ALA A 237 -16.46 29.01 -13.27
CA ALA A 237 -15.87 30.32 -13.51
C ALA A 237 -15.13 30.38 -14.85
N ILE A 238 -14.36 29.34 -15.21
CA ILE A 238 -13.68 29.29 -16.50
C ILE A 238 -14.70 29.18 -17.64
N SER A 239 -15.74 28.38 -17.47
CA SER A 239 -16.78 28.19 -18.49
C SER A 239 -17.56 29.48 -18.77
N ASP A 240 -17.82 30.29 -17.73
CA ASP A 240 -18.48 31.60 -17.83
C ASP A 240 -17.58 32.63 -18.55
N ILE A 241 -16.30 32.72 -18.17
CA ILE A 241 -15.35 33.67 -18.76
C ILE A 241 -15.06 33.35 -20.24
N LEU A 242 -14.94 32.06 -20.56
CA LEU A 242 -14.56 31.58 -21.89
C LEU A 242 -15.75 31.07 -22.71
N GLU A 243 -16.98 31.38 -22.30
CA GLU A 243 -18.22 30.97 -22.97
C GLU A 243 -18.17 31.14 -24.50
N PRO A 244 -17.66 32.25 -25.07
CA PRO A 244 -17.63 32.45 -26.52
C PRO A 244 -16.72 31.46 -27.28
N THR A 245 -15.83 30.77 -26.58
CA THR A 245 -14.79 29.90 -27.18
C THR A 245 -15.18 28.43 -27.25
N GLY A 246 -16.36 28.06 -26.73
CA GLY A 246 -16.91 26.71 -26.83
C GLY A 246 -15.98 25.64 -26.26
N ALA A 247 -15.60 24.66 -27.09
CA ALA A 247 -14.79 23.51 -26.67
C ALA A 247 -13.40 23.89 -26.10
N LEU A 248 -12.84 25.05 -26.48
CA LEU A 248 -11.58 25.55 -25.93
C LEU A 248 -11.69 25.81 -24.43
N ALA A 249 -12.84 26.32 -23.96
CA ALA A 249 -13.09 26.59 -22.55
C ALA A 249 -12.98 25.32 -21.69
N GLY A 250 -13.50 24.20 -22.19
CA GLY A 250 -13.40 22.89 -21.53
C GLY A 250 -11.96 22.41 -21.39
N GLY A 251 -11.17 22.49 -22.47
CA GLY A 251 -9.75 22.10 -22.43
C GLY A 251 -8.92 22.96 -21.46
N VAL A 252 -9.19 24.28 -21.41
CA VAL A 252 -8.55 25.18 -20.43
C VAL A 252 -8.99 24.84 -19.00
N ALA A 253 -10.27 24.54 -18.79
CA ALA A 253 -10.78 24.15 -17.47
C ALA A 253 -10.13 22.84 -16.97
N ASP A 254 -10.01 21.83 -17.83
CA ASP A 254 -9.35 20.56 -17.48
C ASP A 254 -7.88 20.76 -17.10
N ALA A 255 -7.15 21.54 -17.90
CA ALA A 255 -5.75 21.88 -17.59
C ALA A 255 -5.64 22.65 -16.27
N ALA A 256 -6.55 23.60 -16.01
CA ALA A 256 -6.60 24.36 -14.77
C ALA A 256 -6.93 23.45 -13.57
N VAL A 257 -7.82 22.47 -13.72
CA VAL A 257 -8.14 21.49 -12.66
C VAL A 257 -6.93 20.62 -12.34
N VAL A 258 -6.12 20.20 -13.32
CA VAL A 258 -4.88 19.46 -13.07
C VAL A 258 -3.91 20.30 -12.24
N VAL A 259 -3.66 21.56 -12.64
CA VAL A 259 -2.78 22.47 -11.89
C VAL A 259 -3.32 22.74 -10.49
N PHE A 260 -4.61 23.05 -10.39
CA PHE A 260 -5.30 23.28 -9.12
C PHE A 260 -5.18 22.07 -8.19
N THR A 261 -5.34 20.84 -8.71
CA THR A 261 -5.20 19.61 -7.93
C THR A 261 -3.83 19.49 -7.30
N VAL A 262 -2.77 19.75 -8.08
CA VAL A 262 -1.39 19.73 -7.56
C VAL A 262 -1.22 20.79 -6.47
N VAL A 263 -1.60 22.03 -6.74
CA VAL A 263 -1.44 23.15 -5.79
C VAL A 263 -2.24 22.88 -4.52
N TYR A 264 -3.50 22.48 -4.64
CA TYR A 264 -4.39 22.19 -3.51
C TYR A 264 -3.79 21.13 -2.59
N PHE A 265 -3.40 19.96 -3.12
CA PHE A 265 -2.89 18.89 -2.28
C PHE A 265 -1.48 19.14 -1.74
N VAL A 266 -0.64 19.90 -2.44
CA VAL A 266 0.63 20.41 -1.89
C VAL A 266 0.38 21.34 -0.71
N LEU A 267 -0.60 22.24 -0.79
CA LEU A 267 -0.95 23.16 0.29
C LEU A 267 -1.55 22.42 1.49
N VAL A 268 -2.46 21.47 1.25
CA VAL A 268 -3.01 20.60 2.29
C VAL A 268 -1.89 19.85 3.00
N ASP A 269 -0.99 19.21 2.25
CA ASP A 269 0.16 18.50 2.82
C ASP A 269 1.03 19.43 3.68
N ARG A 270 1.38 20.61 3.18
CA ARG A 270 2.19 21.60 3.92
C ARG A 270 1.52 22.08 5.20
N LEU A 271 0.21 22.36 5.15
CA LEU A 271 -0.57 22.79 6.30
C LEU A 271 -0.56 21.71 7.39
N PHE A 272 -0.92 20.47 7.04
CA PHE A 272 -1.02 19.39 8.01
C PHE A 272 0.35 18.92 8.51
N ARG A 273 1.39 18.98 7.67
CA ARG A 273 2.77 18.66 8.06
C ARG A 273 3.30 19.58 9.15
N HIS A 274 3.08 20.90 9.03
CA HIS A 274 3.53 21.86 10.05
C HIS A 274 2.90 21.58 11.41
N LEU A 275 1.64 21.13 11.42
CA LEU A 275 0.89 20.83 12.65
C LEU A 275 1.36 19.56 13.38
N GLN A 276 2.26 18.77 12.79
CA GLN A 276 2.52 17.41 13.25
C GLN A 276 3.91 17.11 13.79
N ALA A 277 4.86 18.06 13.70
CA ALA A 277 6.22 17.91 14.21
C ALA A 277 6.84 16.52 13.90
N LEU A 278 6.75 16.10 12.62
CA LEU A 278 7.25 14.81 12.14
C LEU A 278 8.76 14.71 12.40
N ARG A 279 9.15 13.93 13.41
CA ARG A 279 10.54 13.61 13.74
C ARG A 279 10.69 12.09 13.76
N PRO A 280 11.83 11.54 13.30
CA PRO A 280 12.19 10.16 13.60
C PRO A 280 12.02 9.86 15.08
N GLN A 281 11.19 8.89 15.40
CA GLN A 281 10.86 8.51 16.77
C GLN A 281 10.33 7.08 16.85
N GLY A 282 10.43 6.49 18.04
CA GLY A 282 9.72 5.28 18.43
C GLY A 282 8.62 5.62 19.44
N CYS A 283 7.40 5.14 19.24
CA CYS A 283 6.28 5.29 20.18
C CYS A 283 5.26 4.16 20.04
N SER A 284 4.29 4.11 20.95
CA SER A 284 3.14 3.20 20.84
C SER A 284 2.12 3.71 19.83
N ILE A 285 1.36 2.78 19.21
CA ILE A 285 0.16 3.14 18.43
C ILE A 285 -0.94 3.83 19.26
N TYR A 286 -0.82 3.79 20.59
CA TYR A 286 -1.71 4.46 21.53
C TYR A 286 -1.22 5.85 21.96
N ASP A 287 -0.06 6.28 21.48
CA ASP A 287 0.47 7.60 21.80
C ASP A 287 -0.04 8.65 20.82
N ARG A 288 -0.34 9.85 21.34
CA ARG A 288 -0.74 11.01 20.52
C ARG A 288 0.28 11.36 19.44
N ALA A 289 1.54 11.03 19.65
CA ALA A 289 2.61 11.23 18.68
C ALA A 289 2.42 10.36 17.42
N PHE A 290 1.96 9.11 17.58
CA PHE A 290 1.60 8.24 16.46
C PHE A 290 0.31 8.72 15.78
N TRP A 291 -0.72 9.08 16.55
CA TRP A 291 -2.00 9.52 16.00
C TRP A 291 -1.88 10.74 15.09
N ARG A 292 -0.90 11.62 15.36
CA ARG A 292 -0.55 12.70 14.45
C ARG A 292 -0.11 12.15 13.09
N HIS A 293 0.90 11.26 13.06
CA HIS A 293 1.39 10.62 11.82
C HIS A 293 0.25 9.95 11.03
N GLU A 294 -0.58 9.15 11.69
CA GLU A 294 -1.75 8.48 11.12
C GLU A 294 -2.72 9.49 10.47
N ARG A 295 -2.98 10.64 11.13
CA ARG A 295 -3.77 11.73 10.55
C ARG A 295 -3.14 12.33 9.29
N PHE A 296 -1.83 12.54 9.26
CA PHE A 296 -1.16 13.06 8.07
C PHE A 296 -1.25 12.10 6.89
N TRP A 297 -1.01 10.82 7.12
CA TRP A 297 -1.15 9.80 6.09
C TRP A 297 -2.57 9.76 5.55
N LYS A 298 -3.59 9.77 6.41
CA LYS A 298 -5.00 9.73 5.99
C LYS A 298 -5.39 10.96 5.15
N ILE A 299 -5.03 12.16 5.60
CA ILE A 299 -5.41 13.43 4.96
C ILE A 299 -4.62 13.68 3.66
N SER A 300 -3.38 13.21 3.58
CA SER A 300 -2.59 13.28 2.34
C SER A 300 -3.34 12.65 1.17
N ALA A 301 -3.00 13.03 -0.06
CA ALA A 301 -3.50 12.37 -1.26
C ALA A 301 -2.34 12.11 -2.20
N ASP A 302 -2.23 10.89 -2.71
CA ASP A 302 -1.08 10.47 -3.52
C ASP A 302 -1.49 10.07 -4.95
N ALA A 303 -2.78 9.79 -5.16
CA ALA A 303 -3.26 9.27 -6.44
C ALA A 303 -3.03 10.23 -7.61
N TYR A 304 -3.07 11.55 -7.36
CA TYR A 304 -2.82 12.56 -8.41
C TYR A 304 -1.36 12.55 -8.89
N LEU A 305 -0.42 12.06 -8.07
CA LEU A 305 1.00 11.99 -8.45
C LEU A 305 1.23 11.00 -9.60
N ASN A 306 0.36 10.00 -9.76
CA ASN A 306 0.45 9.02 -10.83
C ASN A 306 0.28 9.64 -12.22
N LEU A 307 -0.43 10.77 -12.33
CA LEU A 307 -0.57 11.52 -13.58
C LEU A 307 0.78 12.03 -14.10
N PHE A 308 1.78 12.16 -13.21
CA PHE A 308 3.09 12.71 -13.52
C PHE A 308 4.19 11.65 -13.58
N ASN A 309 3.85 10.35 -13.52
CA ASN A 309 4.84 9.27 -13.65
C ASN A 309 5.65 9.41 -14.95
N GLY A 310 6.96 9.21 -14.85
CA GLY A 310 7.92 9.36 -15.94
C GLY A 310 8.22 10.82 -16.32
N THR A 311 7.53 11.81 -15.76
CA THR A 311 7.72 13.22 -16.10
C THR A 311 8.66 13.93 -15.11
N PRO A 312 9.42 14.94 -15.55
CA PRO A 312 10.24 15.76 -14.65
C PRO A 312 9.40 16.57 -13.65
N LEU A 313 8.12 16.82 -13.94
CA LEU A 313 7.20 17.57 -13.07
C LEU A 313 6.99 16.85 -11.73
N LYS A 314 6.96 15.52 -11.72
CA LYS A 314 6.79 14.75 -10.47
C LYS A 314 7.86 15.06 -9.44
N ASN A 315 9.11 15.23 -9.88
CA ASN A 315 10.21 15.62 -9.00
C ASN A 315 10.04 17.04 -8.42
N VAL A 316 9.46 17.96 -9.19
CA VAL A 316 9.13 19.31 -8.69
C VAL A 316 8.08 19.20 -7.59
N ILE A 317 7.03 18.38 -7.82
CA ILE A 317 5.98 18.14 -6.82
C ILE A 317 6.57 17.49 -5.56
N TRP A 318 7.45 16.50 -5.69
CA TRP A 318 8.13 15.89 -4.55
C TRP A 318 8.92 16.91 -3.72
N ARG A 319 9.65 17.83 -4.35
CA ARG A 319 10.31 18.93 -3.63
C ARG A 319 9.32 19.84 -2.92
N MET A 320 8.19 20.17 -3.55
CA MET A 320 7.14 20.95 -2.90
C MET A 320 6.55 20.25 -1.67
N LEU A 321 6.44 18.92 -1.73
CA LEU A 321 6.02 18.05 -0.63
C LEU A 321 7.13 17.79 0.41
N GLY A 322 8.33 18.33 0.22
CA GLY A 322 9.42 18.29 1.20
C GLY A 322 10.41 17.12 1.05
N VAL A 323 10.34 16.36 -0.04
CA VAL A 323 11.35 15.35 -0.36
C VAL A 323 12.65 16.04 -0.79
N ARG A 324 13.78 15.59 -0.25
CA ARG A 324 15.11 16.04 -0.69
C ARG A 324 15.52 15.21 -1.91
N ILE A 325 15.15 15.66 -3.11
CA ILE A 325 15.37 14.93 -4.37
C ILE A 325 16.30 15.68 -5.33
N GLY A 326 17.33 14.98 -5.82
CA GLY A 326 18.36 15.45 -6.73
C GLY A 326 17.89 15.70 -8.16
N ARG A 327 18.82 16.09 -9.03
CA ARG A 327 18.61 16.41 -10.45
C ARG A 327 18.52 15.15 -11.31
N ARG A 328 17.77 15.21 -12.41
CA ARG A 328 17.63 14.13 -13.41
C ARG A 328 17.23 12.76 -12.80
N VAL A 329 16.42 12.78 -11.75
CA VAL A 329 15.81 11.56 -11.22
C VAL A 329 14.67 11.15 -12.13
N PHE A 330 14.62 9.89 -12.55
CA PHE A 330 13.48 9.31 -13.24
C PHE A 330 12.58 8.63 -12.20
N ASP A 331 11.31 9.02 -12.15
CA ASP A 331 10.32 8.44 -11.23
C ASP A 331 9.09 7.98 -12.01
N ASP A 332 8.94 6.66 -12.13
CA ASP A 332 7.85 5.99 -12.86
C ASP A 332 6.71 5.50 -11.96
N GLY A 333 6.69 5.89 -10.69
CA GLY A 333 5.65 5.46 -9.76
C GLY A 333 6.15 4.97 -8.41
N VAL A 334 7.19 5.59 -7.85
CA VAL A 334 7.60 5.32 -6.46
C VAL A 334 6.52 5.79 -5.50
N TYR A 335 6.31 5.02 -4.44
CA TYR A 335 5.48 5.39 -3.30
C TYR A 335 6.37 5.82 -2.13
N MET A 336 6.17 7.05 -1.63
CA MET A 336 6.90 7.60 -0.48
C MET A 336 5.92 8.06 0.60
N THR A 337 5.92 7.40 1.75
CA THR A 337 5.01 7.77 2.84
C THR A 337 5.54 8.96 3.63
N GLU A 338 6.77 8.89 4.16
CA GLU A 338 7.41 9.98 4.91
C GLU A 338 8.28 10.83 3.99
N ARG A 339 7.61 11.75 3.30
CA ARG A 339 8.22 12.63 2.29
C ARG A 339 9.47 13.37 2.81
N THR A 340 9.43 13.89 4.04
CA THR A 340 10.52 14.66 4.65
C THR A 340 11.66 13.82 5.25
N PHE A 341 11.47 12.50 5.37
CA PHE A 341 12.49 11.58 5.88
C PHE A 341 13.35 11.00 4.77
N THR A 342 12.87 11.11 3.53
CA THR A 342 13.51 10.59 2.33
C THR A 342 14.49 11.59 1.72
N ALA A 343 15.70 11.13 1.42
CA ALA A 343 16.68 11.84 0.60
C ALA A 343 17.10 10.98 -0.61
N ILE A 344 17.16 11.58 -1.79
CA ILE A 344 17.47 10.92 -3.06
C ILE A 344 18.47 11.78 -3.83
N GLY A 345 19.60 11.19 -4.22
CA GLY A 345 20.65 11.83 -4.98
C GLY A 345 20.28 12.10 -6.45
N ASP A 346 21.25 12.61 -7.20
CA ASP A 346 21.10 12.91 -8.62
C ASP A 346 21.11 11.63 -9.48
N ASN A 347 20.46 11.67 -10.65
CA ASN A 347 20.48 10.60 -11.66
C ASN A 347 19.95 9.24 -11.20
N CYS A 348 19.07 9.21 -10.19
CA CYS A 348 18.46 7.97 -9.73
C CYS A 348 17.32 7.51 -10.65
N THR A 349 17.06 6.20 -10.67
CA THR A 349 15.94 5.57 -11.36
C THR A 349 15.03 4.90 -10.35
N LEU A 350 13.81 5.40 -10.21
CA LEU A 350 12.78 4.88 -9.30
C LEU A 350 11.68 4.24 -10.14
N ASN A 351 11.72 2.91 -10.26
CA ASN A 351 10.80 2.19 -11.15
C ASN A 351 9.38 2.06 -10.55
N VAL A 352 8.42 1.73 -11.41
CA VAL A 352 7.02 1.54 -11.05
C VAL A 352 6.85 0.59 -9.87
N GLY A 353 6.00 1.00 -8.91
CA GLY A 353 5.64 0.19 -7.74
C GLY A 353 6.74 0.05 -6.69
N SER A 354 7.91 0.66 -6.90
CA SER A 354 8.93 0.79 -5.86
C SER A 354 8.39 1.58 -4.66
N VAL A 355 8.90 1.27 -3.46
CA VAL A 355 8.45 1.89 -2.20
C VAL A 355 9.65 2.35 -1.39
N ILE A 356 9.56 3.56 -0.85
CA ILE A 356 10.45 4.05 0.19
C ILE A 356 9.57 4.33 1.42
N GLN A 357 9.65 3.46 2.42
CA GLN A 357 8.91 3.57 3.67
C GLN A 357 9.88 3.83 4.81
N CYS A 358 9.81 5.01 5.41
CA CYS A 358 10.70 5.44 6.48
C CYS A 358 10.11 5.17 7.88
N HIS A 359 9.25 4.17 7.97
CA HIS A 359 8.73 3.66 9.23
C HIS A 359 8.51 2.15 9.19
N SER A 360 8.29 1.57 10.38
CA SER A 360 7.64 0.28 10.58
C SER A 360 6.62 0.39 11.69
N GLN A 361 5.54 -0.35 11.55
CA GLN A 361 4.57 -0.61 12.61
C GLN A 361 4.58 -2.11 12.86
N GLU A 362 5.05 -2.55 14.02
CA GLU A 362 5.19 -3.96 14.40
C GLU A 362 4.59 -4.13 15.79
N ASP A 363 3.56 -4.98 15.92
CA ASP A 363 3.00 -5.43 17.20
C ASP A 363 2.67 -4.28 18.20
N GLY A 364 2.01 -3.22 17.71
CA GLY A 364 1.63 -2.05 18.52
C GLY A 364 2.72 -0.99 18.72
N GLY A 365 3.94 -1.24 18.21
CA GLY A 365 5.03 -0.27 18.17
C GLY A 365 5.16 0.41 16.82
N PHE A 366 5.34 1.72 16.83
CA PHE A 366 5.71 2.52 15.67
C PHE A 366 7.15 2.98 15.80
N LYS A 367 7.97 2.76 14.78
CA LYS A 367 9.36 3.24 14.70
C LYS A 367 9.57 3.89 13.34
N SER A 368 10.25 5.03 13.32
CA SER A 368 10.57 5.75 12.08
C SER A 368 11.99 6.28 12.10
N ASP A 369 12.63 6.27 10.93
CA ASP A 369 13.96 6.83 10.73
C ASP A 369 14.17 7.27 9.29
N ARG A 370 15.19 8.09 9.04
CA ARG A 370 15.51 8.64 7.72
C ARG A 370 16.08 7.57 6.80
N THR A 371 15.77 7.70 5.51
CA THR A 371 16.32 6.86 4.46
C THR A 371 17.02 7.74 3.42
N ALA A 372 18.25 7.34 3.05
CA ALA A 372 19.09 8.06 2.10
C ALA A 372 19.45 7.18 0.91
N ILE A 373 19.16 7.66 -0.30
CA ILE A 373 19.47 7.00 -1.56
C ILE A 373 20.53 7.83 -2.28
N GLY A 374 21.73 7.28 -2.45
CA GLY A 374 22.87 7.94 -3.13
C GLY A 374 22.61 8.25 -4.60
N ALA A 375 23.51 9.01 -5.21
CA ALA A 375 23.40 9.39 -6.61
C ALA A 375 23.57 8.18 -7.55
N GLY A 376 22.82 8.14 -8.65
CA GLY A 376 22.88 7.08 -9.66
C GLY A 376 22.25 5.75 -9.23
N CYS A 377 21.56 5.69 -8.09
CA CYS A 377 20.96 4.47 -7.61
C CYS A 377 19.74 4.05 -8.45
N THR A 378 19.50 2.74 -8.54
CA THR A 378 18.29 2.19 -9.16
C THR A 378 17.49 1.38 -8.16
N LEU A 379 16.21 1.73 -7.99
CA LEU A 379 15.22 0.89 -7.33
C LEU A 379 14.45 0.13 -8.40
N GLY A 380 14.57 -1.20 -8.43
CA GLY A 380 13.85 -2.06 -9.38
C GLY A 380 12.34 -2.01 -9.21
N VAL A 381 11.62 -2.56 -10.21
CA VAL A 381 10.14 -2.65 -10.18
C VAL A 381 9.69 -3.35 -8.90
N GLY A 382 8.79 -2.74 -8.14
CA GLY A 382 8.28 -3.32 -6.88
C GLY A 382 9.30 -3.43 -5.73
N ALA A 383 10.51 -2.90 -5.89
CA ALA A 383 11.53 -2.91 -4.84
C ALA A 383 11.06 -2.10 -3.62
N PHE A 384 11.36 -2.57 -2.42
CA PHE A 384 10.88 -1.98 -1.18
C PHE A 384 12.07 -1.63 -0.29
N VAL A 385 12.23 -0.34 0.00
CA VAL A 385 13.25 0.19 0.91
C VAL A 385 12.59 0.56 2.23
N HIS A 386 13.09 -0.03 3.31
CA HIS A 386 12.60 0.22 4.65
C HIS A 386 13.30 1.43 5.32
N TYR A 387 13.01 1.65 6.61
CA TYR A 387 13.48 2.82 7.35
C TYR A 387 14.92 2.66 7.83
N GLY A 388 15.61 3.79 8.04
CA GLY A 388 16.98 3.78 8.55
C GLY A 388 18.00 3.25 7.54
N VAL A 389 17.65 3.18 6.26
CA VAL A 389 18.50 2.61 5.21
C VAL A 389 19.38 3.67 4.58
N THR A 390 20.63 3.30 4.26
CA THR A 390 21.52 4.10 3.41
C THR A 390 21.95 3.30 2.19
N MET A 391 21.63 3.79 0.99
CA MET A 391 22.13 3.22 -0.27
C MET A 391 23.28 4.06 -0.82
N GLY A 392 24.47 3.47 -0.93
CA GLY A 392 25.63 4.10 -1.56
C GLY A 392 25.43 4.37 -3.04
N GLU A 393 26.19 5.31 -3.59
CA GLU A 393 26.06 5.75 -4.99
C GLU A 393 26.10 4.58 -5.98
N ARG A 394 25.32 4.69 -7.07
CA ARG A 394 25.27 3.73 -8.18
C ARG A 394 24.90 2.30 -7.75
N SER A 395 24.33 2.13 -6.55
CA SER A 395 23.83 0.84 -6.09
C SER A 395 22.49 0.51 -6.73
N VAL A 396 22.21 -0.78 -6.87
CA VAL A 396 21.02 -1.30 -7.54
C VAL A 396 20.31 -2.26 -6.59
N LEU A 397 19.07 -1.92 -6.23
CA LEU A 397 18.16 -2.85 -5.58
C LEU A 397 17.30 -3.51 -6.66
N ALA A 398 17.42 -4.83 -6.81
CA ALA A 398 16.75 -5.58 -7.86
C ALA A 398 15.23 -5.55 -7.73
N ALA A 399 14.53 -5.97 -8.80
CA ALA A 399 13.08 -6.05 -8.82
C ALA A 399 12.55 -6.89 -7.64
N ASP A 400 11.42 -6.44 -7.10
CA ASP A 400 10.68 -7.04 -6.00
C ASP A 400 11.47 -7.31 -4.71
N SER A 401 12.67 -6.74 -4.59
CA SER A 401 13.56 -6.99 -3.45
C SER A 401 13.16 -6.17 -2.23
N PHE A 402 13.41 -6.70 -1.02
CA PHE A 402 13.08 -6.02 0.24
C PHE A 402 14.36 -5.68 1.02
N LEU A 403 14.72 -4.41 1.02
CA LEU A 403 15.87 -3.90 1.76
C LEU A 403 15.47 -3.61 3.21
N MET A 404 16.01 -4.42 4.12
CA MET A 404 15.63 -4.43 5.54
C MET A 404 15.98 -3.12 6.26
N LYS A 405 15.26 -2.87 7.37
CA LYS A 405 15.51 -1.73 8.25
C LYS A 405 16.97 -1.65 8.69
N GLY A 406 17.55 -0.46 8.65
CA GLY A 406 18.92 -0.22 9.10
C GLY A 406 20.04 -0.75 8.19
N GLU A 407 19.73 -1.35 7.04
CA GLU A 407 20.77 -1.86 6.13
C GLU A 407 21.52 -0.72 5.42
N GLU A 408 22.83 -0.93 5.24
CA GLU A 408 23.71 -0.04 4.47
C GLU A 408 24.19 -0.78 3.21
N MET A 409 23.73 -0.33 2.04
CA MET A 409 24.19 -0.87 0.76
C MET A 409 25.47 -0.14 0.32
N PRO A 410 26.59 -0.84 0.07
CA PRO A 410 27.80 -0.21 -0.43
C PRO A 410 27.62 0.44 -1.80
N PRO A 411 28.44 1.45 -2.16
CA PRO A 411 28.45 2.00 -3.51
C PRO A 411 28.69 0.93 -4.60
N ASN A 412 28.03 1.08 -5.75
CA ASN A 412 28.04 0.15 -6.89
C ASN A 412 27.57 -1.29 -6.58
N ALA A 413 27.03 -1.54 -5.38
CA ALA A 413 26.54 -2.87 -5.03
C ALA A 413 25.20 -3.17 -5.71
N ARG A 414 25.01 -4.43 -6.12
CA ARG A 414 23.72 -4.94 -6.59
C ARG A 414 23.16 -5.94 -5.60
N TRP A 415 22.01 -5.65 -5.00
CA TRP A 415 21.35 -6.54 -4.04
C TRP A 415 19.98 -6.98 -4.56
N GLY A 416 19.55 -8.18 -4.15
CA GLY A 416 18.26 -8.73 -4.53
C GLY A 416 17.74 -9.78 -3.56
N GLY A 417 16.44 -10.07 -3.67
CA GLY A 417 15.73 -11.04 -2.83
C GLY A 417 14.94 -10.40 -1.69
N ASN A 418 14.25 -11.24 -0.92
CA ASN A 418 13.58 -10.86 0.30
C ASN A 418 14.04 -11.80 1.44
N PRO A 419 14.87 -11.33 2.39
CA PRO A 419 15.55 -10.04 2.41
C PRO A 419 16.53 -9.83 1.25
N ALA A 420 16.78 -8.58 0.90
CA ALA A 420 17.77 -8.22 -0.11
C ALA A 420 19.19 -8.54 0.40
N LYS A 421 19.96 -9.29 -0.38
CA LYS A 421 21.36 -9.59 -0.13
C LYS A 421 22.19 -9.37 -1.40
N LYS A 422 23.52 -9.25 -1.24
CA LYS A 422 24.44 -9.05 -2.37
C LYS A 422 24.25 -10.13 -3.42
N MET A 423 23.93 -9.71 -4.64
CA MET A 423 23.87 -10.61 -5.80
C MET A 423 25.27 -10.85 -6.33
N ARG A 424 25.49 -12.02 -6.94
CA ARG A 424 26.72 -12.28 -7.70
C ARG A 424 26.77 -11.32 -8.89
N GLU A 425 27.92 -10.70 -9.10
CA GLU A 425 28.18 -9.91 -10.31
C GLU A 425 28.09 -10.86 -11.50
N GLN A 426 27.19 -10.60 -12.45
CA GLN A 426 27.09 -11.37 -13.69
C GLN A 426 28.21 -11.04 -14.70
N SER A 427 29.23 -10.30 -14.27
CA SER A 427 30.23 -9.67 -15.15
C SER A 427 31.40 -10.59 -15.55
N ALA A 428 31.44 -11.86 -15.12
CA ALA A 428 32.56 -12.76 -15.43
C ALA A 428 32.28 -13.89 -16.43
N ASP A 429 31.01 -14.25 -16.69
CA ASP A 429 30.69 -15.49 -17.42
C ASP A 429 29.91 -15.33 -18.74
N LEU A 430 29.64 -14.10 -19.17
CA LEU A 430 29.37 -13.87 -20.60
C LEU A 430 30.71 -13.74 -21.33
N GLN A 431 31.51 -14.81 -21.31
CA GLN A 431 32.37 -15.07 -22.46
C GLN A 431 31.42 -15.23 -23.64
N VAL A 432 31.28 -14.15 -24.41
CA VAL A 432 30.79 -14.22 -25.78
C VAL A 432 31.69 -15.24 -26.46
N ARG A 433 31.26 -16.50 -26.52
CA ARG A 433 31.82 -17.47 -27.45
C ARG A 433 31.57 -16.83 -28.81
N ARG A 434 32.61 -16.21 -29.38
CA ARG A 434 32.67 -15.95 -30.81
C ARG A 434 32.58 -17.32 -31.47
N ILE A 435 31.38 -17.73 -31.81
CA ILE A 435 31.19 -18.83 -32.75
C ILE A 435 31.71 -18.27 -34.07
N SER A 436 32.88 -18.74 -34.51
CA SER A 436 33.41 -18.43 -35.83
C SER A 436 32.50 -19.10 -36.86
N ILE A 437 32.19 -18.39 -37.95
CA ILE A 437 31.38 -18.91 -39.07
C ILE A 437 32.07 -20.12 -39.75
N ASP A 438 33.35 -20.36 -39.48
CA ASP A 438 34.10 -21.49 -40.03
C ASP A 438 33.77 -22.84 -39.38
N ASP A 439 33.22 -22.87 -38.16
CA ASP A 439 32.90 -24.13 -37.44
C ASP A 439 31.69 -24.87 -38.04
N ASN A 440 30.95 -24.25 -38.95
CA ASN A 440 29.72 -24.82 -39.54
C ASN A 440 29.93 -25.44 -40.94
N ARG A 441 31.16 -25.49 -41.46
CA ARG A 441 31.45 -25.99 -42.82
C ARG A 441 32.14 -27.34 -42.88
N SER A 442 32.54 -27.94 -41.76
CA SER A 442 33.25 -29.23 -41.74
C SER A 442 32.38 -30.44 -41.41
N ALA A 443 31.08 -30.27 -41.16
CA ALA A 443 30.16 -31.35 -40.81
C ALA A 443 29.18 -31.70 -41.94
N VAL A 444 29.62 -31.74 -43.20
CA VAL A 444 28.85 -32.35 -44.30
C VAL A 444 29.80 -33.06 -45.27
N LEU A 445 29.60 -34.37 -45.41
CA LEU A 445 30.22 -35.32 -46.36
C LEU A 445 31.63 -35.82 -46.04
N VAL A 446 31.73 -37.03 -45.48
CA VAL A 446 32.26 -38.21 -46.21
C VAL A 446 31.57 -39.48 -45.67
N ARG A 447 30.83 -40.17 -46.55
CA ARG A 447 30.60 -41.62 -46.47
C ARG A 447 31.82 -42.30 -47.06
N GLY A 448 32.38 -43.27 -46.34
CA GLY A 448 33.45 -44.18 -46.75
C GLY A 448 33.63 -45.23 -45.68
#